data_AF-A0A5C5TL23-F1
#
_entry.id   AF-A0A5C5TL23-F1
#
_cell.length_a   1.000
_cell.length_b   1.000
_cell.length_c   1.000
_cell.angle_alpha   90.00
_cell.angle_beta   90.00
_cell.angle_gamma   90.00
#
_symmetry.space_group_name_H-M   'P 1'
#
loop_
_entity.id
_entity.type
_entity.pdbx_description
1 polymer ?
#
loop_
_entity_poly.entity_id
_entity_poly.type
_entity_poly.pdbx_seq_one_letter_code
_entity_poly.pdbx_strand_id
1 'polypeptide(L)'
;MGTAEDVADYLQEWFEAGAADSFVIVADRLSDALSDFVNQVIPVLQERGLRPENYMGNTLREYMNLDYQLGVDPRILNESDQIR
;
A
#
# COMPACT_ATOMS: atom_id res chain seq x y z
N MET A 1 -13.06 -6.90 -17.96
CA MET A 1 -12.65 -8.20 -17.41
C MET A 1 -11.29 -8.50 -18.01
N GLY A 2 -10.27 -8.69 -17.18
CA GLY A 2 -8.90 -9.08 -17.57
C GLY A 2 -8.46 -10.25 -16.68
N THR A 3 -7.36 -10.92 -17.03
CA THR A 3 -6.77 -11.99 -16.22
C THR A 3 -6.08 -11.43 -14.97
N ALA A 4 -5.63 -12.31 -14.07
CA ALA A 4 -4.87 -11.88 -12.91
C ALA A 4 -3.53 -11.22 -13.30
N GLU A 5 -2.91 -11.71 -14.37
CA GLU A 5 -1.72 -11.13 -14.98
C GLU A 5 -1.98 -9.75 -15.57
N ASP A 6 -3.09 -9.56 -16.29
CA ASP A 6 -3.46 -8.24 -16.83
C ASP A 6 -3.56 -7.22 -15.69
N VAL A 7 -4.21 -7.60 -14.57
CA VAL A 7 -4.33 -6.72 -13.39
C VAL A 7 -2.97 -6.44 -12.76
N ALA A 8 -2.12 -7.46 -12.61
CA ALA A 8 -0.78 -7.29 -12.07
C ALA A 8 0.10 -6.38 -12.96
N ASP A 9 -0.03 -6.49 -14.28
CA ASP A 9 0.67 -5.65 -15.26
C ASP A 9 0.28 -4.18 -15.11
N TYR A 10 -1.02 -3.87 -14.99
CA TYR A 10 -1.46 -2.48 -14.78
C TYR A 10 -0.99 -1.90 -13.44
N LEU A 11 -1.03 -2.69 -12.37
CA LEU A 11 -0.55 -2.24 -11.06
C LEU A 11 0.97 -1.99 -11.07
N GLN A 12 1.72 -2.86 -11.75
CA GLN A 12 3.15 -2.70 -11.93
C GLN A 12 3.48 -1.46 -12.75
N GLU A 13 2.78 -1.23 -13.87
CA GLU A 13 2.98 -0.06 -14.72
C GLU A 13 2.84 1.25 -13.91
N TRP A 14 1.78 1.36 -13.10
CA TRP A 14 1.57 2.55 -12.27
C TRP A 14 2.60 2.70 -11.15
N PHE A 15 3.02 1.59 -10.54
CA PHE A 15 4.06 1.61 -9.51
C PHE A 15 5.41 2.06 -10.10
N GLU A 16 5.83 1.47 -11.22
CA GLU A 16 7.10 1.78 -11.89
C GLU A 16 7.11 3.20 -12.49
N ALA A 17 5.94 3.70 -12.90
CA ALA A 17 5.78 5.09 -13.33
C ALA A 17 5.84 6.10 -12.17
N GLY A 18 5.90 5.64 -10.91
CA GLY A 18 5.84 6.50 -9.72
C GLY A 18 4.47 7.17 -9.54
N ALA A 19 3.41 6.60 -10.12
CA ALA A 19 2.05 7.14 -10.03
C ALA A 19 1.37 6.76 -8.70
N ALA A 20 1.79 5.67 -8.06
CA ALA A 20 1.25 5.23 -6.78
C ALA A 20 2.24 4.37 -5.98
N ASP A 21 2.33 4.60 -4.67
CA ASP A 21 3.08 3.74 -3.74
C ASP A 21 2.24 2.56 -3.23
N SER A 22 0.91 2.69 -3.25
CA SER A 22 -0.03 1.69 -2.77
C SER A 22 -1.40 1.84 -3.43
N PHE A 23 -2.22 0.79 -3.33
CA PHE A 23 -3.55 0.75 -3.93
C PHE A 23 -4.61 0.39 -2.89
N VAL A 24 -5.74 1.08 -2.99
CA VAL A 24 -6.95 0.73 -2.24
C VAL A 24 -7.87 -0.05 -3.17
N ILE A 25 -8.18 -1.29 -2.80
CA ILE A 25 -9.08 -2.14 -3.60
C ILE A 25 -10.52 -1.78 -3.26
N VAL A 26 -11.26 -1.33 -4.27
CA VAL A 26 -12.68 -1.01 -4.18
C VAL A 26 -13.42 -1.89 -5.19
N ALA A 27 -14.40 -2.66 -4.71
CA ALA A 27 -15.17 -3.57 -5.55
C ALA A 27 -16.66 -3.51 -5.18
N ASP A 28 -17.52 -3.68 -6.19
CA ASP A 28 -18.98 -3.70 -6.04
C ASP A 28 -19.46 -4.89 -5.17
N ARG A 29 -18.81 -6.05 -5.33
CA ARG A 29 -18.98 -7.24 -4.48
C ARG A 29 -17.66 -7.62 -3.83
N LEU A 30 -17.35 -6.97 -2.71
CA LEU A 30 -16.05 -7.08 -2.07
C LEU A 30 -15.68 -8.49 -1.64
N SER A 31 -16.62 -9.31 -1.13
CA SER A 31 -16.30 -10.67 -0.66
C SER A 31 -15.70 -11.55 -1.76
N ASP A 32 -16.29 -11.49 -2.95
CA ASP A 32 -15.95 -12.36 -4.06
C ASP A 32 -14.69 -11.81 -4.75
N ALA A 33 -14.69 -10.50 -5.03
CA ALA A 33 -13.57 -9.82 -5.68
C ALA A 33 -12.29 -9.83 -4.83
N LEU A 34 -12.40 -9.71 -3.50
CA LEU A 34 -11.24 -9.76 -2.62
C LEU A 34 -10.63 -11.16 -2.61
N SER A 35 -11.46 -12.22 -2.58
CA SER A 35 -10.98 -13.59 -2.64
C SER A 35 -10.24 -13.86 -3.95
N ASP A 36 -10.80 -13.43 -5.08
CA ASP A 36 -10.14 -13.60 -6.38
C ASP A 36 -8.83 -12.82 -6.47
N PHE A 37 -8.81 -11.57 -5.99
CA PHE A 37 -7.61 -10.75 -5.97
C PHE A 37 -6.50 -11.36 -5.10
N VAL A 38 -6.84 -11.80 -3.89
CA VAL A 38 -5.89 -12.41 -2.95
C VAL A 38 -5.35 -13.74 -3.49
N ASN A 39 -6.21 -14.57 -4.09
CA ASN A 39 -5.79 -15.90 -4.54
C ASN A 39 -5.10 -15.90 -5.90
N GLN A 40 -5.37 -14.92 -6.77
CA GLN A 40 -4.87 -14.92 -8.14
C GLN A 40 -3.85 -13.81 -8.40
N VAL A 41 -4.07 -12.58 -7.92
CA VAL A 41 -3.22 -11.42 -8.25
C VAL A 41 -2.04 -11.28 -7.28
N ILE A 42 -2.29 -11.44 -5.97
CA ILE A 42 -1.23 -11.29 -4.96
C ILE A 42 -0.03 -12.22 -5.21
N PRO A 43 -0.19 -13.51 -5.56
CA PRO A 43 0.95 -14.38 -5.84
C PRO A 43 1.81 -13.87 -7.01
N VAL A 44 1.18 -13.35 -8.07
CA VAL A 44 1.90 -12.77 -9.22
C VAL A 44 2.71 -11.54 -8.79
N LEU A 45 2.13 -10.65 -7.98
CA LEU A 45 2.84 -9.48 -7.46
C LEU A 45 3.98 -9.86 -6.51
N GLN A 46 3.84 -10.94 -5.74
CA GLN A 46 4.90 -11.47 -4.87
C GLN A 46 6.05 -12.07 -5.69
N GLU A 47 5.74 -12.88 -6.71
CA GLU A 47 6.74 -13.46 -7.61
C GLU A 47 7.57 -12.37 -8.31
N ARG A 48 6.94 -11.25 -8.64
CA ARG A 48 7.59 -10.08 -9.25
C ARG A 48 8.34 -9.17 -8.25
N GLY A 49 8.28 -9.48 -6.95
CA GLY A 49 8.91 -8.67 -5.90
C GLY A 49 8.22 -7.32 -5.63
N LEU A 50 7.01 -7.11 -6.16
CA LEU A 50 6.22 -5.89 -5.98
C LEU A 50 5.40 -5.90 -4.69
N ARG A 51 5.20 -7.07 -4.08
CA ARG A 51 4.48 -7.23 -2.81
C ARG A 51 5.28 -8.08 -1.82
N PRO A 52 5.42 -7.64 -0.56
CA PRO A 52 6.02 -8.48 0.48
C PRO A 52 5.24 -9.78 0.72
N GLU A 53 5.97 -10.87 0.97
CA GLU A 53 5.40 -12.16 1.42
C GLU A 53 4.93 -12.12 2.88
N ASN A 54 5.62 -11.32 3.71
CA ASN A 54 5.34 -11.20 5.13
C ASN A 54 5.16 -9.73 5.52
N TYR A 55 4.31 -9.50 6.51
CA TYR A 55 4.16 -8.19 7.13
C TYR A 55 5.30 -7.97 8.13
N MET A 56 5.98 -6.83 8.03
CA MET A 56 7.04 -6.43 8.95
C MET A 56 6.54 -5.30 9.85
N GLY A 57 7.08 -5.24 11.07
CA GLY A 57 6.70 -4.25 12.08
C GLY A 57 5.53 -4.70 12.97
N ASN A 58 5.42 -4.04 14.13
CA ASN A 58 4.37 -4.27 15.13
C ASN A 58 3.26 -3.21 15.05
N THR A 59 3.46 -2.17 14.24
CA THR A 59 2.51 -1.07 14.07
C THR A 59 2.25 -0.80 12.59
N LEU A 60 1.08 -0.21 12.28
CA LEU A 60 0.75 0.20 10.92
C LEU A 60 1.77 1.21 10.36
N ARG A 61 2.33 2.08 11.20
CA ARG A 61 3.37 3.03 10.80
C ARG A 61 4.66 2.32 10.38
N GLU A 62 5.13 1.37 11.19
CA GLU A 62 6.30 0.56 10.83
C GLU A 62 6.08 -0.19 9.52
N TYR A 63 4.89 -0.77 9.32
CA TYR A 63 4.56 -1.45 8.06
C TYR A 63 4.58 -0.51 6.84
N MET A 64 4.13 0.74 7.01
CA MET A 64 4.15 1.77 5.96
C MET A 64 5.49 2.52 5.89
N ASN A 65 6.53 2.06 6.60
CA ASN A 65 7.83 2.70 6.69
C ASN A 65 7.77 4.18 7.13
N LEU A 66 6.86 4.47 8.07
CA LEU A 66 6.68 5.79 8.68
C LEU A 66 7.29 5.83 10.07
N ASP A 67 7.94 6.96 10.36
CA ASP A 67 8.50 7.21 11.69
C ASP A 67 7.41 7.22 12.77
N TYR A 68 7.83 6.83 13.97
CA TYR A 68 7.00 6.95 15.16
C TYR A 68 6.71 8.44 15.42
N GLN A 69 5.43 8.79 15.38
CA GLN A 69 4.96 10.14 15.65
C GLN A 69 4.00 10.10 16.83
N LEU A 70 4.42 10.72 17.94
CA LEU A 70 3.56 11.00 19.08
C LEU A 70 3.49 12.52 19.27
N GLY A 71 2.28 13.08 19.30
CA GLY A 71 2.07 14.53 19.36
C GLY A 71 1.91 15.18 17.99
N VAL A 72 1.94 16.52 17.97
CA VAL A 72 1.68 17.35 16.78
C VAL A 72 2.76 17.09 15.73
N ASP A 73 2.35 16.84 14.48
CA ASP A 73 3.26 16.54 13.37
C ASP A 73 4.26 17.71 13.16
N PRO A 74 5.58 17.45 13.06
CA PRO A 74 6.57 18.50 12.90
C PRO A 74 6.35 19.39 11.67
N ARG A 75 5.66 18.88 10.64
CA ARG A 75 5.34 19.61 9.41
C ARG A 75 4.23 20.67 9.61
N ILE A 76 3.48 20.59 10.70
CA ILE A 76 2.43 21.55 11.05
C ILE A 76 2.80 22.41 12.27
N LEU A 77 3.96 22.18 12.89
CA LEU A 77 4.50 23.05 13.92
C LEU A 77 5.11 24.30 13.27
N ASN A 78 4.58 25.48 13.59
CA ASN A 78 5.26 26.73 13.28
C ASN A 78 6.36 26.99 14.31
N GLU A 79 7.40 27.76 13.95
CA GLU A 79 8.48 28.15 14.89
C GLU A 79 7.93 28.80 16.18
N SER A 80 6.77 29.47 16.10
CA SER A 80 6.07 30.09 17.22
C SER A 80 5.43 29.10 18.20
N ASP A 81 5.21 27.84 17.81
CA ASP A 81 4.62 26.80 18.67
C ASP A 81 5.68 26.02 19.47
N GLN A 82 6.98 26.22 19.19
CA GLN A 82 8.09 25.57 19.90
C GLN A 82 8.49 26.27 21.21
N ILE A 83 7.89 27.42 21.53
CA ILE A 83 8.17 28.19 22.75
C ILE A 83 6.95 28.16 23.66
N ARG A 84 6.72 27.03 24.36
CA ARG A 84 5.96 27.02 25.60
C ARG A 84 6.25 25.82 26.49
#